data_AF-A0A0D0MLT1-F1
#
_entry.id   AF-A0A0D0MLT1-F1
#
_cell.length_a   1.000
_cell.length_b   1.000
_cell.length_c   1.000
_cell.angle_alpha   90.00
_cell.angle_beta   90.00
_cell.angle_gamma   90.00
#
_symmetry.space_group_name_H-M   'P 1'
#
loop_
_entity.id
_entity.type
_entity.pdbx_description
1 polymer ?
#
loop_
_entity_poly.entity_id
_entity_poly.type
_entity_poly.pdbx_seq_one_letter_code
_entity_poly.pdbx_strand_id
1 'polypeptide(L)'
;FPPMADVVPKDLLMPIYFGPDSIAQLMQHETLDSLPQDMEPVFYNAAQTYLIPKLRTLGGYGKYALTLPAGSEPDGHWQWLPLEWKAL
;
A
#
# COMPACT_ATOMS: atom_id res chain seq x y z
N PHE A 1 17.25 -6.75 -0.16
CA PHE A 1 16.21 -7.16 0.81
C PHE A 1 15.71 -8.53 0.41
N PRO A 2 15.71 -9.54 1.28
CA PRO A 2 15.07 -10.81 0.96
C PRO A 2 13.58 -10.57 0.68
N PRO A 3 12.96 -11.31 -0.25
CA PRO A 3 11.52 -11.31 -0.44
C PRO A 3 10.81 -11.45 0.92
N MET A 4 9.77 -10.66 1.18
CA MET A 4 9.01 -10.79 2.44
C MET A 4 8.48 -12.22 2.65
N ALA A 5 8.24 -12.96 1.56
CA ALA A 5 7.87 -14.38 1.56
C ALA A 5 8.87 -15.29 2.31
N ASP A 6 10.15 -14.93 2.37
CA ASP A 6 11.20 -15.74 3.00
C ASP A 6 11.28 -15.54 4.53
N VAL A 7 10.60 -14.52 5.08
CA VAL A 7 10.63 -14.16 6.51
C VAL A 7 9.28 -14.27 7.21
N VAL A 8 8.23 -14.74 6.51
CA VAL A 8 6.89 -14.92 7.08
C VAL A 8 6.83 -16.17 7.96
N PRO A 9 6.48 -16.07 9.25
CA PRO A 9 6.24 -17.25 10.08
C PRO A 9 5.04 -18.05 9.58
N LYS A 10 5.15 -19.38 9.56
CA LYS A 10 4.01 -20.27 9.30
C LYS A 10 2.89 -20.01 10.31
N ASP A 11 1.65 -20.01 9.83
CA ASP A 11 0.41 -19.89 10.61
C ASP A 11 0.17 -18.57 11.36
N LEU A 12 0.96 -17.52 11.06
CA LEU A 12 0.71 -16.19 11.59
C LEU A 12 -0.16 -15.39 10.62
N LEU A 13 -1.32 -14.92 11.10
CA LEU A 13 -2.01 -13.79 10.49
C LEU A 13 -1.03 -12.62 10.50
N MET A 14 -0.35 -12.40 9.38
CA MET A 14 0.45 -11.21 9.20
C MET A 14 -0.47 -10.11 8.69
N PRO A 15 -0.88 -9.15 9.52
CA PRO A 15 -1.44 -7.92 8.99
C PRO A 15 -0.30 -7.24 8.23
N ILE A 16 -0.25 -7.42 6.91
CA ILE A 16 0.29 -6.36 6.07
C ILE A 16 -0.70 -5.22 6.28
N TYR A 17 -0.36 -4.32 7.21
CA TYR A 17 -1.15 -3.15 7.53
C TYR A 17 -1.09 -2.23 6.31
N PHE A 18 -2.01 -2.44 5.39
CA PHE A 18 -2.27 -1.48 4.33
C PHE A 18 -3.11 -0.38 4.97
N GLY A 19 -2.44 0.72 5.34
CA GLY A 19 -3.07 1.94 5.83
C GLY A 19 -3.19 2.94 4.69
N PRO A 20 -4.34 3.02 4.00
CA PRO A 20 -4.48 3.89 2.83
C PRO A 20 -4.21 5.36 3.15
N ASP A 21 -4.55 5.79 4.37
CA ASP A 21 -4.25 7.14 4.87
C ASP A 21 -2.75 7.42 4.98
N SER A 22 -1.98 6.53 5.61
CA SER A 22 -0.53 6.71 5.75
C SER A 22 0.18 6.69 4.39
N ILE A 23 -0.28 5.86 3.45
CA ILE A 23 0.23 5.83 2.08
C ILE A 23 -0.12 7.13 1.35
N ALA A 24 -1.36 7.62 1.48
CA ALA A 24 -1.78 8.88 0.88
C ALA A 24 -0.95 10.06 1.39
N GLN A 25 -0.69 10.13 2.70
CA GLN A 25 0.15 11.15 3.30
C GLN A 25 1.61 11.07 2.80
N LEU A 26 2.19 9.87 2.74
CA LEU A 26 3.53 9.67 2.22
C LEU A 26 3.65 10.09 0.74
N MET A 27 2.71 9.65 -0.10
CA MET A 27 2.69 10.01 -1.53
C MET A 27 2.53 11.51 -1.75
N GLN A 28 1.72 12.18 -0.92
CA GLN A 28 1.58 13.63 -0.97
C GLN A 28 2.89 14.32 -0.62
N HIS A 29 3.55 13.90 0.46
CA HIS A 29 4.83 14.46 0.90
C HIS A 29 5.91 14.31 -0.16
N GLU A 30 6.16 13.08 -0.62
CA GLU A 30 7.17 12.78 -1.64
C GLU A 30 6.94 13.53 -2.95
N THR A 31 5.68 13.67 -3.37
CA THR A 31 5.37 14.40 -4.62
C THR A 31 5.68 15.88 -4.50
N LEU A 32 5.36 16.51 -3.36
CA LEU A 32 5.59 17.93 -3.16
C LEU A 32 7.08 18.24 -2.96
N ASP A 33 7.80 17.40 -2.22
CA ASP A 33 9.23 17.55 -1.95
C ASP A 33 10.09 17.32 -3.20
N SER A 34 9.61 16.51 -4.15
CA SER A 34 10.32 16.22 -5.41
C SER A 34 10.07 17.26 -6.51
N LEU A 35 9.30 18.33 -6.25
CA LEU A 35 8.98 19.30 -7.27
C LEU A 35 10.21 20.11 -7.71
N PRO A 36 10.48 20.23 -9.02
CA PRO A 36 11.55 21.09 -9.52
C PRO A 36 11.26 22.57 -9.20
N GLN A 37 12.25 23.28 -8.63
CA GLN A 37 12.12 24.68 -8.21
C GLN A 37 11.76 25.64 -9.36
N ASP A 38 12.13 25.29 -10.60
CA ASP A 38 11.90 26.06 -11.82
C ASP A 38 10.50 25.88 -12.42
N MET A 39 9.80 24.78 -12.09
CA MET A 39 8.44 24.48 -12.57
C MET A 39 7.42 24.23 -11.46
N GLU A 40 7.81 24.54 -10.21
CA GLU A 40 7.00 24.35 -9.00
C GLU A 40 5.54 24.81 -9.18
N PRO A 41 5.23 25.99 -9.74
CA PRO A 41 3.85 26.45 -9.82
C PRO A 41 2.95 25.58 -10.72
N VAL A 42 3.48 25.08 -11.84
CA VAL A 42 2.70 24.29 -12.81
C VAL A 42 2.47 22.88 -12.28
N PHE A 43 3.51 22.23 -11.78
CA PHE A 43 3.39 20.89 -11.22
C PHE A 43 2.63 20.88 -9.90
N TYR A 44 2.78 21.92 -9.08
CA TYR A 44 1.99 22.10 -7.87
C TYR A 44 0.50 22.27 -8.19
N ASN A 45 0.13 23.07 -9.19
CA ASN A 45 -1.25 23.19 -9.65
C ASN A 45 -1.83 21.87 -10.19
N ALA A 46 -1.02 21.11 -10.94
CA ALA A 46 -1.41 19.79 -11.43
C ALA A 46 -1.59 18.79 -10.28
N ALA A 47 -0.69 18.79 -9.30
CA ALA A 47 -0.80 17.95 -8.11
C ALA A 47 -2.06 18.31 -7.30
N GLN A 48 -2.30 19.59 -7.03
CA GLN A 48 -3.51 20.04 -6.33
C GLN A 48 -4.80 19.64 -7.05
N THR A 49 -4.81 19.74 -8.38
CA THR A 49 -6.02 19.50 -9.18
C THR A 49 -6.31 18.01 -9.36
N TYR A 50 -5.28 17.19 -9.59
CA TYR A 50 -5.45 15.81 -10.05
C TYR A 50 -4.95 14.75 -9.07
N LEU A 51 -3.94 15.05 -8.26
CA LEU A 51 -3.33 14.09 -7.34
C LEU A 51 -3.96 14.16 -5.95
N ILE A 52 -4.03 15.35 -5.35
CA ILE A 52 -4.55 15.54 -3.98
C ILE A 52 -5.96 14.97 -3.79
N PRO A 53 -6.93 15.14 -4.72
CA PRO A 53 -8.24 14.54 -4.57
C PRO A 53 -8.19 13.01 -4.55
N LYS A 54 -7.33 12.40 -5.37
CA LYS A 54 -7.16 10.94 -5.41
C LYS A 54 -6.51 10.40 -4.14
N LEU A 55 -5.53 11.11 -3.60
CA LEU A 55 -4.91 10.77 -2.32
C LEU A 55 -5.90 10.92 -1.16
N ARG A 56 -6.77 11.93 -1.20
CA ARG A 56 -7.85 12.06 -0.22
C ARG A 56 -8.85 10.91 -0.31
N THR A 57 -9.25 10.51 -1.52
CA THR A 57 -10.10 9.32 -1.73
C THR A 57 -9.39 8.07 -1.22
N LEU A 58 -8.09 7.91 -1.51
CA LEU A 58 -7.28 6.80 -1.02
C LEU A 58 -7.28 6.75 0.51
N GLY A 59 -6.98 7.88 1.17
CA GLY A 59 -6.98 7.97 2.63
C GLY A 59 -8.36 7.77 3.28
N GLY A 60 -9.44 7.95 2.52
CA GLY A 60 -10.80 7.63 2.96
C GLY A 60 -11.13 6.14 3.02
N TYR A 61 -10.31 5.27 2.41
CA TYR A 61 -10.50 3.83 2.55
C TYR A 61 -10.09 3.33 3.93
N GLY A 62 -10.87 2.40 4.47
CA GLY A 62 -10.58 1.75 5.75
C GLY A 62 -9.24 1.01 5.73
N LYS A 63 -8.76 0.64 6.92
CA LYS A 63 -7.56 -0.20 7.01
C LYS A 63 -7.90 -1.61 6.54
N TYR A 64 -7.00 -2.24 5.81
CA TYR A 64 -7.16 -3.63 5.39
C TYR A 64 -6.01 -4.46 5.93
N ALA A 65 -6.33 -5.69 6.30
CA ALA A 65 -5.37 -6.75 6.55
C ALA A 65 -5.37 -7.72 5.37
N LEU A 66 -4.19 -8.16 4.96
CA LEU A 66 -4.04 -9.34 4.12
C LEU A 66 -3.99 -10.57 5.02
N THR A 67 -4.81 -11.57 4.74
CA THR A 67 -4.86 -12.83 5.48
C THR A 67 -4.72 -14.00 4.54
N LEU A 68 -4.05 -15.06 4.99
CA LEU A 68 -4.05 -16.33 4.28
C LEU A 68 -5.37 -17.07 4.61
N PRO A 69 -6.15 -17.54 3.63
CA PRO A 69 -7.38 -18.30 3.87
C PRO A 69 -7.10 -19.53 4.74
N ALA A 70 -8.04 -19.87 5.63
CA ALA A 70 -7.91 -21.07 6.46
C ALA A 70 -7.82 -22.33 5.58
N GLY A 71 -6.87 -23.22 5.88
CA GLY A 71 -6.61 -24.41 5.07
C GLY A 71 -5.71 -24.18 3.85
N SER A 72 -5.09 -23.00 3.72
CA SER A 72 -4.06 -22.78 2.70
C SER A 72 -2.77 -23.49 3.10
N GLU A 73 -2.53 -24.66 2.50
CA GLU A 73 -1.33 -25.44 2.73
C GLU A 73 -0.40 -25.37 1.50
N PRO A 74 0.88 -25.02 1.68
CA PRO A 74 1.87 -25.19 0.62
C PRO A 74 2.01 -26.68 0.29
N ASP A 75 1.89 -27.05 -0.98
CA ASP A 75 1.96 -28.45 -1.46
C ASP A 75 3.40 -28.96 -1.65
N GLY A 76 4.39 -28.19 -1.20
CA GLY A 76 5.81 -28.48 -1.38
C GLY A 76 6.42 -27.99 -2.69
N HIS A 77 5.61 -27.43 -3.60
CA HIS A 77 6.09 -26.77 -4.82
C HIS A 77 6.04 -25.25 -4.71
N TRP A 78 6.81 -24.57 -5.55
CA TRP A 78 6.72 -23.11 -5.70
C TRP A 78 5.38 -22.77 -6.34
N GLN A 79 4.47 -22.23 -5.53
CA GLN A 79 3.14 -21.81 -5.96
C GLN A 79 2.76 -20.45 -5.36
N TRP A 80 1.95 -19.70 -6.11
CA TRP A 80 1.30 -18.51 -5.59
C TRP A 80 0.06 -18.93 -4.80
N LEU A 81 0.02 -18.63 -3.50
CA LEU A 81 -1.17 -18.82 -2.68
C LEU A 81 -2.04 -17.56 -2.73
N PRO A 82 -3.37 -17.69 -2.93
CA PRO A 82 -4.27 -16.55 -2.93
C PRO A 82 -4.35 -15.93 -1.53
N LEU A 83 -4.22 -14.60 -1.45
CA LEU A 83 -4.43 -13.85 -0.22
C LEU A 83 -5.84 -13.24 -0.20
N GLU A 84 -6.44 -13.19 0.99
CA GLU A 84 -7.73 -12.52 1.23
C GLU A 84 -7.52 -11.12 1.82
N TRP A 85 -8.27 -10.15 1.31
CA TRP A 85 -8.35 -8.81 1.88
C TRP A 85 -9.48 -8.76 2.90
N LYS A 86 -9.19 -8.37 4.14
CA LYS A 86 -10.18 -8.17 5.20
C LYS A 86 -10.16 -6.73 5.69
N ALA A 87 -11.32 -6.08 5.70
CA ALA A 87 -11.48 -4.77 6.31
C ALA A 87 -11.30 -4.88 7.84
N LEU A 88 -10.65 -3.88 8.43
CA LEU A 88 -10.41 -3.74 9.88
C LEU A 88 -11.36 -2.71 10.50
#